data_AF-A0A945UCA5-F1
#
_entry.id   AF-A0A945UCA5-F1
#
_cell.length_a   1.000
_cell.length_b   1.000
_cell.length_c   1.000
_cell.angle_alpha   90.00
_cell.angle_beta   90.00
_cell.angle_gamma   90.00
#
_symmetry.space_group_name_H-M   'P 1'
#
loop_
_entity.id
_entity.type
_entity.pdbx_description
1 polymer ?
#
loop_
_entity_poly.entity_id
_entity_poly.type
_entity_poly.pdbx_seq_one_letter_code
_entity_poly.pdbx_strand_id
1 'polypeptide(L)'
;ADGSSHYVLVESLGPDPAVDNEQFLAVLSAAAEKGFLSDAVVAKSGKERDSFWAIRDNVEACLHFGESFVFDVSLPLQDMSAYVDQVLEKLDSVLPGHRSFVFGHVGDGNLHFVVSPGAERSRAIVESAIYQPLQAFGGSVSAEHGIGLEKKFWLCLSRSDAEIRLMQALKQALDPDGLLNPGKVFDINGGHGLQ
;
A
#
# COMPACT_ATOMS: atom_id res chain seq x y z
N ALA A 1 -22.11 -3.49 -15.14
CA ALA A 1 -21.39 -2.39 -15.79
C ALA A 1 -20.24 -3.01 -16.57
N ASP A 2 -20.05 -2.59 -17.82
CA ASP A 2 -19.18 -3.20 -18.84
C ASP A 2 -17.68 -2.86 -18.63
N GLY A 3 -17.21 -2.84 -17.38
CA GLY A 3 -15.86 -2.40 -17.02
C GLY A 3 -14.94 -3.57 -16.68
N SER A 4 -13.65 -3.42 -16.96
CA SER A 4 -12.61 -4.33 -16.48
C SER A 4 -12.57 -4.34 -14.94
N SER A 5 -12.24 -5.50 -14.36
CA SER A 5 -12.04 -5.64 -12.90
C SER A 5 -10.76 -4.98 -12.40
N HIS A 6 -9.79 -4.75 -13.30
CA HIS A 6 -8.49 -4.15 -13.01
C HIS A 6 -8.13 -3.14 -14.10
N TYR A 7 -7.39 -2.10 -13.71
CA TYR A 7 -6.80 -1.10 -14.60
C TYR A 7 -5.33 -0.95 -14.25
N VAL A 8 -4.48 -0.75 -15.27
CA VAL A 8 -3.03 -0.56 -15.09
C VAL A 8 -2.63 0.70 -15.82
N LEU A 9 -1.92 1.59 -15.12
CA LEU A 9 -1.24 2.73 -15.73
C LEU A 9 0.24 2.37 -15.86
N VAL A 10 0.76 2.36 -17.10
CA VAL A 10 2.17 2.10 -17.40
C VAL A 10 2.75 3.34 -18.07
N GLU A 11 3.92 3.77 -17.60
CA GLU A 11 4.70 4.85 -18.21
C GLU A 11 6.10 4.35 -18.53
N SER A 12 6.68 4.85 -19.63
CA SER A 12 8.08 4.63 -19.98
C SER A 12 8.75 5.96 -20.26
N LEU A 13 10.01 6.08 -19.87
CA LEU A 13 10.84 7.25 -20.12
C LEU A 13 12.19 6.76 -20.64
N GLY A 14 12.60 7.26 -21.78
CA GLY A 14 13.90 6.98 -22.36
C GLY A 14 14.49 8.20 -23.07
N PRO A 15 15.69 8.05 -23.65
CA PRO A 15 16.44 9.14 -24.24
C PRO A 15 16.01 9.49 -25.68
N ASP A 16 15.28 8.62 -26.37
CA ASP A 16 14.85 8.80 -27.76
C ASP A 16 13.35 8.52 -27.88
N PRO A 17 12.51 9.58 -27.87
CA PRO A 17 11.06 9.43 -27.89
C PRO A 17 10.52 8.59 -29.06
N ALA A 18 11.20 8.56 -30.21
CA ALA A 18 10.74 7.77 -31.35
C ALA A 18 10.96 6.28 -31.10
N VAL A 19 12.16 5.90 -30.66
CA VAL A 19 12.52 4.52 -30.33
C VAL A 19 11.72 4.02 -29.12
N ASP A 20 11.60 4.85 -28.08
CA ASP A 20 10.88 4.50 -26.85
C ASP A 20 9.40 4.24 -27.15
N ASN A 21 8.77 5.07 -27.99
CA ASN A 21 7.38 4.89 -28.39
C ASN A 21 7.17 3.62 -29.23
N GLU A 22 8.08 3.30 -30.15
CA GLU A 22 8.03 2.05 -30.92
C GLU A 22 8.12 0.82 -30.00
N GLN A 23 9.07 0.82 -29.06
CA GLN A 23 9.23 -0.26 -28.08
C GLN A 23 8.03 -0.40 -27.16
N PHE A 24 7.49 0.71 -26.66
CA PHE A 24 6.31 0.71 -25.79
C PHE A 24 5.10 0.10 -26.50
N LEU A 25 4.84 0.50 -27.76
CA LEU A 25 3.75 -0.05 -28.57
C LEU A 25 3.97 -1.53 -28.88
N ALA A 26 5.20 -1.97 -29.14
CA ALA A 26 5.52 -3.38 -29.36
C ALA A 26 5.21 -4.25 -28.12
N VAL A 27 5.53 -3.75 -26.92
CA VAL A 27 5.19 -4.44 -25.65
C VAL A 27 3.68 -4.55 -25.46
N LEU A 28 2.93 -3.47 -25.70
CA LEU A 28 1.47 -3.49 -25.61
C LEU A 28 0.83 -4.44 -26.62
N SER A 29 1.32 -4.45 -27.87
CA SER A 29 0.85 -5.39 -28.90
C SER A 29 1.08 -6.84 -28.49
N ALA A 30 2.27 -7.17 -28.00
CA ALA A 30 2.59 -8.52 -27.54
C ALA A 30 1.75 -8.94 -26.32
N ALA A 31 1.42 -8.00 -25.42
CA ALA A 31 0.53 -8.26 -24.29
C ALA A 31 -0.92 -8.53 -24.75
N ALA A 32 -1.40 -7.77 -25.73
CA ALA A 32 -2.72 -7.96 -26.33
C ALA A 32 -2.83 -9.32 -27.05
N GLU A 33 -1.81 -9.70 -27.84
CA GLU A 33 -1.76 -11.00 -28.54
C GLU A 33 -1.79 -12.19 -27.57
N LYS A 34 -1.21 -12.03 -26.38
CA LYS A 34 -1.25 -13.02 -25.30
C LYS A 34 -2.54 -13.01 -24.49
N GLY A 35 -3.45 -12.07 -24.76
CA GLY A 35 -4.71 -11.91 -24.03
C GLY A 35 -4.55 -11.35 -22.62
N PHE A 36 -3.45 -10.65 -22.31
CA PHE A 36 -3.22 -10.05 -21.00
C PHE A 36 -3.97 -8.74 -20.77
N LEU A 37 -4.43 -8.09 -21.84
CA LEU A 37 -5.27 -6.90 -21.77
C LEU A 37 -6.46 -7.04 -22.73
N SER A 38 -7.61 -6.50 -22.32
CA SER A 38 -8.84 -6.46 -23.12
C SER A 38 -8.96 -5.20 -23.98
N ASP A 39 -8.37 -4.09 -23.52
CA ASP A 39 -8.36 -2.80 -24.19
C ASP A 39 -7.14 -1.97 -23.72
N ALA A 40 -6.71 -1.02 -24.54
CA ALA A 40 -5.61 -0.10 -24.20
C ALA A 40 -5.80 1.27 -24.86
N VAL A 41 -5.60 2.33 -24.08
CA VAL A 41 -5.57 3.71 -24.56
C VAL A 41 -4.16 4.27 -24.35
N VAL A 42 -3.52 4.71 -25.43
CA VAL A 42 -2.17 5.30 -25.42
C VAL A 42 -2.27 6.81 -25.53
N ALA A 43 -1.64 7.53 -24.60
CA ALA A 43 -1.58 8.98 -24.62
C ALA A 43 -0.80 9.49 -25.85
N LYS A 44 -1.37 10.46 -26.57
CA LYS A 44 -0.80 11.07 -27.78
C LYS A 44 -0.22 12.46 -27.54
N SER A 45 -0.29 12.96 -26.31
CA SER A 45 0.25 14.25 -25.90
C SER A 45 0.56 14.28 -24.41
N GLY A 46 1.39 15.22 -23.98
CA GLY A 46 1.65 15.46 -22.55
C GLY A 46 0.37 15.76 -21.77
N LYS A 47 -0.60 16.47 -22.38
CA LYS A 47 -1.90 16.74 -21.75
C LYS A 47 -2.72 15.46 -21.52
N GLU A 48 -2.72 14.53 -22.48
CA GLU A 48 -3.40 13.24 -22.30
C GLU A 48 -2.70 12.40 -21.24
N ARG A 49 -1.35 12.36 -21.25
CA ARG A 49 -0.56 11.70 -20.20
C ARG A 49 -0.91 12.24 -18.81
N ASP A 50 -0.92 13.56 -18.65
CA ASP A 50 -1.26 14.21 -17.39
C ASP A 50 -2.71 13.92 -16.96
N SER A 51 -3.64 13.78 -17.91
CA SER A 51 -5.02 13.39 -17.62
C SER A 51 -5.15 11.94 -17.14
N PHE A 52 -4.28 11.02 -17.61
CA PHE A 52 -4.25 9.65 -17.11
C PHE A 52 -3.66 9.59 -15.70
N TRP A 53 -2.58 10.33 -15.45
CA TRP A 53 -2.03 10.48 -14.10
C TRP A 53 -3.04 11.11 -13.14
N ALA A 54 -3.80 12.11 -13.58
CA ALA A 54 -4.85 12.71 -12.76
C ALA A 54 -5.91 11.70 -12.28
N ILE A 55 -6.14 10.59 -13.01
CA ILE A 55 -7.02 9.50 -12.53
C ILE A 55 -6.34 8.74 -11.39
N ARG A 56 -5.08 8.34 -11.56
CA ARG A 56 -4.31 7.60 -10.55
C ARG A 56 -4.05 8.43 -9.29
N ASP A 57 -3.80 9.72 -9.45
CA ASP A 57 -3.45 10.62 -8.35
C ASP A 57 -4.66 11.13 -7.57
N ASN A 58 -5.87 10.99 -8.12
CA ASN A 58 -7.11 11.41 -7.48
C ASN A 58 -7.58 10.40 -6.41
N VAL A 59 -6.74 10.19 -5.39
CA VAL A 59 -7.06 9.35 -4.22
C VAL A 59 -8.27 9.90 -3.45
N GLU A 60 -8.51 11.22 -3.49
CA GLU A 60 -9.67 11.87 -2.87
C GLU A 60 -11.01 11.36 -3.42
N ALA A 61 -11.04 10.85 -4.66
CA ALA A 61 -12.21 10.17 -5.20
C ALA A 61 -12.68 9.01 -4.32
N CYS A 62 -11.75 8.28 -3.67
CA CYS A 62 -12.06 7.19 -2.75
C CYS A 62 -12.70 7.68 -1.44
N LEU A 63 -12.47 8.94 -1.07
CA LEU A 63 -12.98 9.54 0.18
C LEU A 63 -14.41 10.07 0.06
N HIS A 64 -14.96 10.16 -1.16
CA HIS A 64 -16.35 10.58 -1.39
C HIS A 64 -17.39 9.65 -0.75
N PHE A 65 -16.97 8.47 -0.32
CA PHE A 65 -17.82 7.44 0.28
C PHE A 65 -17.88 7.51 1.81
N GLY A 66 -17.19 8.49 2.41
CA GLY A 66 -17.23 8.76 3.85
C GLY A 66 -15.85 8.76 4.50
N GLU A 67 -15.85 8.86 5.83
CA GLU A 67 -14.63 8.70 6.63
C GLU A 67 -13.97 7.37 6.30
N SER A 68 -12.69 7.42 5.95
CA SER A 68 -11.96 6.26 5.45
C SER A 68 -10.63 6.10 6.16
N PHE A 69 -10.22 4.85 6.36
CA PHE A 69 -8.89 4.50 6.84
C PHE A 69 -8.02 4.13 5.64
N VAL A 70 -6.82 4.71 5.61
CA VAL A 70 -5.86 4.50 4.53
C VAL A 70 -4.71 3.66 5.05
N PHE A 71 -4.39 2.59 4.32
CA PHE A 71 -3.32 1.67 4.65
C PHE A 71 -2.34 1.61 3.49
N ASP A 72 -1.10 1.27 3.83
CA ASP A 72 0.04 1.20 2.93
C ASP A 72 0.85 -0.01 3.37
N VAL A 73 0.91 -1.04 2.52
CA VAL A 73 1.50 -2.35 2.83
C VAL A 73 2.32 -2.85 1.65
N SER A 74 3.33 -3.66 1.90
CA SER A 74 4.10 -4.30 0.83
C SER A 74 4.20 -5.80 0.97
N LEU A 75 4.31 -6.51 -0.15
CA LEU A 75 4.47 -7.97 -0.21
C LEU A 75 4.98 -8.41 -1.59
N PRO A 76 5.44 -9.67 -1.76
CA PRO A 76 5.85 -10.17 -3.06
C PRO A 76 4.73 -10.08 -4.11
N LEU A 77 5.09 -9.68 -5.34
CA LEU A 77 4.13 -9.44 -6.44
C LEU A 77 3.21 -10.64 -6.72
N GLN A 78 3.79 -11.85 -6.69
CA GLN A 78 3.09 -13.10 -6.96
C GLN A 78 1.98 -13.41 -5.94
N ASP A 79 2.04 -12.82 -4.75
CA ASP A 79 1.14 -13.09 -3.63
C ASP A 79 0.07 -12.01 -3.45
N MET A 80 0.18 -10.88 -4.19
CA MET A 80 -0.73 -9.73 -4.06
C MET A 80 -2.20 -10.09 -4.26
N SER A 81 -2.52 -10.86 -5.31
CA SER A 81 -3.91 -11.21 -5.60
C SER A 81 -4.53 -12.02 -4.45
N ALA A 82 -3.82 -13.04 -3.97
CA ALA A 82 -4.28 -13.89 -2.89
C ALA A 82 -4.45 -13.10 -1.57
N TYR A 83 -3.54 -12.18 -1.28
CA TYR A 83 -3.65 -11.29 -0.14
C TYR A 83 -4.85 -10.35 -0.24
N VAL A 84 -5.07 -9.70 -1.39
CA VAL A 84 -6.22 -8.82 -1.61
C VAL A 84 -7.53 -9.60 -1.43
N ASP A 85 -7.65 -10.79 -2.02
CA ASP A 85 -8.83 -11.64 -1.89
C ASP A 85 -9.11 -11.99 -0.42
N GLN A 86 -8.08 -12.40 0.33
CA GLN A 86 -8.19 -12.74 1.75
C GLN A 86 -8.60 -11.53 2.61
N VAL A 87 -8.06 -10.35 2.32
CA VAL A 87 -8.40 -9.11 3.02
C VAL A 87 -9.85 -8.71 2.74
N LEU A 88 -10.29 -8.76 1.48
CA LEU A 88 -11.65 -8.38 1.10
C LEU A 88 -12.68 -9.36 1.69
N GLU A 89 -12.43 -10.67 1.62
CA GLU A 89 -13.28 -11.68 2.27
C GLU A 89 -13.39 -11.43 3.78
N LYS A 90 -12.26 -11.08 4.42
CA LYS A 90 -12.25 -10.77 5.86
C LYS A 90 -13.08 -9.52 6.16
N LEU A 91 -12.89 -8.44 5.39
CA LEU A 91 -13.65 -7.19 5.54
C LEU A 91 -15.14 -7.40 5.30
N ASP A 92 -15.53 -8.18 4.29
CA ASP A 92 -16.94 -8.52 4.04
C ASP A 92 -17.57 -9.25 5.24
N SER A 93 -16.81 -10.14 5.89
CA SER A 93 -17.28 -10.88 7.06
C SER A 93 -17.37 -10.03 8.34
N VAL A 94 -16.41 -9.16 8.60
CA VAL A 94 -16.32 -8.42 9.88
C VAL A 94 -16.87 -7.00 9.81
N LEU A 95 -17.08 -6.49 8.60
CA LEU A 95 -17.54 -5.13 8.34
C LEU A 95 -18.54 -5.09 7.18
N PRO A 96 -19.75 -5.67 7.37
CA PRO A 96 -20.76 -5.68 6.33
C PRO A 96 -21.14 -4.26 5.89
N GLY A 97 -21.12 -4.02 4.57
CA GLY A 97 -21.46 -2.71 3.99
C GLY A 97 -20.30 -1.71 3.94
N HIS A 98 -19.08 -2.15 4.22
CA HIS A 98 -17.89 -1.35 3.95
C HIS A 98 -17.73 -1.05 2.46
N ARG A 99 -16.88 -0.08 2.13
CA ARG A 99 -16.37 0.14 0.77
C ARG A 99 -14.86 0.16 0.80
N SER A 100 -14.25 -0.69 -0.02
CA SER A 100 -12.79 -0.80 -0.14
C SER A 100 -12.34 -0.42 -1.54
N PHE A 101 -11.25 0.32 -1.62
CA PHE A 101 -10.50 0.58 -2.84
C PHE A 101 -9.08 0.05 -2.65
N VAL A 102 -8.57 -0.66 -3.65
CA VAL A 102 -7.21 -1.20 -3.65
C VAL A 102 -6.51 -0.72 -4.91
N PHE A 103 -5.36 -0.07 -4.74
CA PHE A 103 -4.51 0.42 -5.82
C PHE A 103 -3.08 0.54 -5.29
N GLY A 104 -2.08 0.72 -6.15
CA GLY A 104 -0.72 0.86 -5.65
C GLY A 104 0.33 0.83 -6.73
N HIS A 105 1.57 0.69 -6.28
CA HIS A 105 2.74 0.53 -7.12
C HIS A 105 3.03 -0.96 -7.27
N VAL A 106 2.25 -1.64 -8.10
CA VAL A 106 2.33 -3.11 -8.24
C VAL A 106 3.75 -3.57 -8.60
N GLY A 107 4.49 -2.77 -9.36
CA GLY A 107 5.85 -3.11 -9.80
C GLY A 107 6.90 -3.25 -8.68
N ASP A 108 6.68 -2.64 -7.51
CA ASP A 108 7.64 -2.69 -6.38
C ASP A 108 7.11 -3.44 -5.15
N GLY A 109 5.91 -3.99 -5.23
CA GLY A 109 5.33 -4.72 -4.12
C GLY A 109 4.36 -3.92 -3.25
N ASN A 110 4.08 -2.64 -3.55
CA ASN A 110 3.28 -1.77 -2.69
C ASN A 110 1.78 -1.72 -3.05
N LEU A 111 0.92 -1.92 -2.04
CA LEU A 111 -0.53 -1.78 -2.12
C LEU A 111 -1.04 -0.76 -1.10
N HIS A 112 -1.95 0.10 -1.56
CA HIS A 112 -2.76 0.97 -0.73
C HIS A 112 -4.18 0.44 -0.64
N PHE A 113 -4.71 0.42 0.59
CA PHE A 113 -6.13 0.16 0.85
C PHE A 113 -6.77 1.44 1.36
N VAL A 114 -7.90 1.82 0.79
CA VAL A 114 -8.78 2.87 1.33
C VAL A 114 -10.09 2.20 1.72
N VAL A 115 -10.36 2.13 3.02
CA VAL A 115 -11.53 1.42 3.56
C VAL A 115 -12.44 2.42 4.26
N SER A 116 -13.61 2.66 3.68
CA SER A 116 -14.72 3.35 4.34
C SER A 116 -15.53 2.31 5.12
N PRO A 117 -15.58 2.35 6.46
CA PRO A 117 -16.06 1.23 7.26
C PRO A 117 -17.61 1.22 7.42
N GLY A 118 -18.30 2.22 6.87
CA GLY A 118 -19.75 2.32 6.98
C GLY A 118 -20.22 2.74 8.38
N ALA A 119 -21.16 1.99 8.97
CA ALA A 119 -21.76 2.33 10.26
C ALA A 119 -20.84 1.96 11.45
N GLU A 120 -20.10 0.87 11.35
CA GLU A 120 -19.18 0.39 12.38
C GLU A 120 -17.82 1.04 12.19
N ARG A 121 -17.47 2.02 13.04
CA ARG A 121 -16.24 2.83 12.85
C ARG A 121 -15.02 2.29 13.58
N SER A 122 -14.93 0.97 13.78
CA SER A 122 -13.83 0.39 14.55
C SER A 122 -12.57 0.28 13.70
N ARG A 123 -11.66 1.25 13.86
CA ARG A 123 -10.34 1.23 13.21
C ARG A 123 -9.57 -0.05 13.51
N ALA A 124 -9.64 -0.55 14.74
CA ALA A 124 -8.94 -1.77 15.16
C ALA A 124 -9.41 -3.02 14.38
N ILE A 125 -10.70 -3.10 14.04
CA ILE A 125 -11.23 -4.21 13.23
C ILE A 125 -10.65 -4.14 11.81
N VAL A 126 -10.63 -2.94 11.21
CA VAL A 126 -10.07 -2.75 9.87
C VAL A 126 -8.57 -3.01 9.85
N GLU A 127 -7.82 -2.45 10.80
CA GLU A 127 -6.38 -2.71 10.95
C GLU A 127 -6.07 -4.20 11.07
N SER A 128 -6.85 -4.93 11.88
CA SER A 128 -6.71 -6.38 12.03
C SER A 128 -6.98 -7.12 10.72
N ALA A 129 -8.00 -6.70 9.95
CA ALA A 129 -8.34 -7.31 8.68
C ALA A 129 -7.26 -7.06 7.60
N ILE A 130 -6.62 -5.88 7.60
CA ILE A 130 -5.53 -5.55 6.68
C ILE A 130 -4.21 -6.21 7.11
N TYR A 131 -3.77 -6.01 8.35
CA TYR A 131 -2.39 -6.31 8.73
C TYR A 131 -2.15 -7.79 9.07
N GLN A 132 -3.10 -8.48 9.71
CA GLN A 132 -2.86 -9.87 10.13
C GLN A 132 -2.55 -10.82 8.96
N PRO A 133 -3.26 -10.77 7.81
CA PRO A 133 -2.96 -11.64 6.69
C PRO A 133 -1.53 -11.52 6.14
N LEU A 134 -0.89 -10.34 6.27
CA LEU A 134 0.49 -10.10 5.76
C LEU A 134 1.51 -11.10 6.32
N GLN A 135 1.29 -11.60 7.54
CA GLN A 135 2.22 -12.53 8.18
C GLN A 135 2.43 -13.80 7.34
N ALA A 136 1.37 -14.32 6.71
CA ALA A 136 1.45 -15.52 5.87
C ALA A 136 2.24 -15.29 4.58
N PHE A 137 2.31 -14.04 4.11
CA PHE A 137 2.97 -13.64 2.87
C PHE A 137 4.36 -13.02 3.09
N GLY A 138 4.82 -12.92 4.34
CA GLY A 138 6.06 -12.23 4.67
C GLY A 138 6.05 -10.75 4.29
N GLY A 139 4.86 -10.12 4.31
CA GLY A 139 4.68 -8.72 3.92
C GLY A 139 5.03 -7.71 5.02
N SER A 140 5.00 -6.43 4.67
CA SER A 140 5.22 -5.31 5.58
C SER A 140 3.97 -4.48 5.83
N VAL A 141 3.75 -4.10 7.09
CA VAL A 141 2.67 -3.18 7.51
C VAL A 141 2.90 -1.74 7.05
N SER A 142 4.08 -1.42 6.52
CA SER A 142 4.35 -0.15 5.86
C SER A 142 5.33 -0.31 4.72
N ALA A 143 4.94 0.12 3.53
CA ALA A 143 5.85 0.19 2.39
C ALA A 143 6.65 1.49 2.40
N GLU A 144 5.99 2.64 2.59
CA GLU A 144 6.60 3.98 2.43
C GLU A 144 6.32 4.94 3.59
N HIS A 145 5.19 4.83 4.29
CA HIS A 145 4.78 5.83 5.29
C HIS A 145 5.46 5.71 6.67
N GLY A 146 6.23 4.65 6.88
CA GLY A 146 6.86 4.34 8.17
C GLY A 146 5.87 3.87 9.25
N ILE A 147 6.38 3.69 10.47
CA ILE A 147 5.62 3.04 11.56
C ILE A 147 4.89 4.06 12.45
N GLY A 148 5.60 5.10 12.90
CA GLY A 148 5.03 6.15 13.76
C GLY A 148 4.39 5.60 15.04
N LEU A 149 3.34 6.24 15.52
CA LEU A 149 2.51 5.72 16.62
C LEU A 149 1.48 4.70 16.11
N GLU A 150 0.94 4.98 14.93
CA GLU A 150 -0.20 4.27 14.35
C GLU A 150 0.09 2.79 14.15
N LYS A 151 1.22 2.45 13.53
CA LYS A 151 1.54 1.08 13.17
C LYS A 151 2.43 0.38 14.19
N LYS A 152 2.75 1.04 15.32
CA LYS A 152 3.66 0.51 16.35
C LYS A 152 3.22 -0.87 16.84
N PHE A 153 1.94 -1.04 17.13
CA PHE A 153 1.39 -2.31 17.60
C PHE A 153 1.61 -3.45 16.60
N TRP A 154 1.58 -3.14 15.31
CA TRP A 154 1.66 -4.10 14.21
C TRP A 154 3.09 -4.38 13.73
N LEU A 155 4.10 -3.67 14.25
CA LEU A 155 5.50 -3.78 13.80
C LEU A 155 6.05 -5.22 13.83
N CYS A 156 5.64 -6.01 14.82
CA CYS A 156 6.06 -7.40 14.98
C CYS A 156 5.63 -8.32 13.82
N LEU A 157 4.65 -7.90 13.00
CA LEU A 157 4.28 -8.65 11.80
C LEU A 157 5.31 -8.51 10.68
N SER A 158 6.12 -7.44 10.70
CA SER A 158 7.10 -7.13 9.66
C SER A 158 8.55 -7.26 10.12
N ARG A 159 8.77 -7.32 11.43
CA ARG A 159 10.11 -7.32 12.04
C ARG A 159 10.17 -8.33 13.16
N SER A 160 11.25 -9.10 13.16
CA SER A 160 11.58 -10.04 14.22
C SER A 160 11.94 -9.31 15.52
N ASP A 161 11.80 -10.01 16.64
CA ASP A 161 12.24 -9.51 17.96
C ASP A 161 13.73 -9.17 17.99
N ALA A 162 14.56 -9.83 17.18
CA ALA A 162 15.98 -9.52 17.06
C ALA A 162 16.21 -8.17 16.36
N GLU A 163 15.52 -7.92 15.25
CA GLU A 163 15.58 -6.63 14.54
C GLU A 163 15.06 -5.51 15.43
N ILE A 164 13.93 -5.71 16.13
CA ILE A 164 13.34 -4.69 17.01
C ILE A 164 14.30 -4.37 18.17
N ARG A 165 14.92 -5.37 18.81
CA ARG A 165 15.94 -5.15 19.84
C ARG A 165 17.16 -4.39 19.33
N LEU A 166 17.59 -4.68 18.10
CA LEU A 166 18.68 -3.92 17.47
C LEU A 166 18.29 -2.46 17.27
N MET A 167 17.08 -2.18 16.76
CA MET A 167 16.60 -0.81 16.59
C MET A 167 16.54 -0.06 17.93
N GLN A 168 16.05 -0.71 18.99
CA GLN A 168 16.03 -0.16 20.34
C GLN A 168 17.44 0.14 20.86
N ALA A 169 18.40 -0.76 20.65
CA ALA A 169 19.79 -0.55 21.07
C ALA A 169 20.43 0.66 20.35
N LEU A 170 20.18 0.80 19.03
CA LEU A 170 20.64 1.96 18.27
C LEU A 170 20.00 3.26 18.77
N LYS A 171 18.69 3.25 19.04
CA LYS A 171 17.97 4.40 19.60
C LYS A 171 18.53 4.81 20.96
N GLN A 172 18.78 3.87 21.87
CA GLN A 172 19.34 4.15 23.19
C GLN A 172 20.78 4.71 23.11
N ALA A 173 21.58 4.25 22.14
CA ALA A 173 22.94 4.74 21.95
C ALA A 173 22.99 6.18 21.41
N LEU A 174 22.02 6.55 20.56
CA LEU A 174 21.97 7.86 19.91
C LEU A 174 21.15 8.91 20.70
N ASP A 175 20.18 8.46 21.49
CA ASP A 175 19.28 9.32 22.27
C ASP A 175 19.06 8.71 23.66
N PRO A 176 20.09 8.76 24.53
CA PRO A 176 20.07 8.07 25.83
C PRO A 176 18.99 8.61 26.78
N ASP A 177 18.65 9.89 26.66
CA ASP A 177 17.62 10.56 27.46
C ASP A 177 16.20 10.41 26.85
N GLY A 178 16.09 9.78 25.68
CA GLY A 178 14.81 9.48 25.03
C GLY A 178 14.01 10.71 24.58
N LEU A 179 14.69 11.83 24.26
CA LEU A 179 14.03 13.11 23.96
C LEU A 179 13.52 13.19 22.52
N LEU A 180 14.12 12.45 21.60
CA LEU A 180 13.81 12.54 20.18
C LEU A 180 12.59 11.68 19.84
N ASN A 181 11.41 12.30 19.81
CA ASN A 181 10.16 11.71 19.30
C ASN A 181 9.72 10.44 20.09
N PRO A 182 9.53 10.54 21.42
CA PRO A 182 9.31 9.41 22.30
C PRO A 182 8.07 8.59 21.94
N GLY A 183 8.17 7.28 22.10
CA GLY A 183 7.07 6.32 21.94
C GLY A 183 6.68 6.01 20.48
N LYS A 184 7.29 6.65 19.48
CA LYS A 184 7.10 6.30 18.07
C LYS A 184 7.95 5.09 17.67
N VAL A 185 7.43 4.29 16.73
CA VAL A 185 8.02 3.05 16.19
C VAL A 185 8.02 1.90 17.19
N PHE A 186 8.54 2.12 18.40
CA PHE A 186 8.54 1.16 19.51
C PHE A 186 8.70 1.91 20.82
N ASP A 187 8.39 1.23 21.93
CA ASP A 187 8.70 1.74 23.25
C ASP A 187 10.12 1.32 23.66
N ILE A 188 10.84 2.23 24.31
CA ILE A 188 12.16 1.97 24.89
C ILE A 188 11.91 1.71 26.38
N ASN A 189 12.19 0.49 26.83
CA ASN A 189 12.23 0.20 28.25
C ASN A 189 13.56 0.72 28.82
N GLY A 190 13.63 2.02 29.10
CA GLY A 190 14.64 2.67 29.93
C GLY A 190 13.87 3.55 30.92
N GLY A 191 13.90 3.31 32.23
CA GLY A 191 15.14 3.26 32.99
C GLY A 191 15.56 4.67 33.42
N HIS A 192 14.63 5.53 33.84
CA HIS A 192 14.73 6.43 35.01
C HIS A 192 13.39 7.15 35.14
N GLY A 193 12.51 6.59 35.99
CA GLY A 193 11.47 7.41 36.59
C GLY A 193 12.17 8.54 37.35
N LEU A 194 11.77 9.77 37.07
CA LEU A 194 11.96 10.85 38.02
C LEU A 194 11.27 10.41 39.31
N GLN A 195 12.07 9.99 40.30
CA GLN A 195 11.73 10.19 41.70
C GLN A 195 11.85 11.68 42.03
#